data_AF-R9JQQ0-F1
#
_entry.id   AF-R9JQQ0-F1
#
_cell.length_a   1.000
_cell.length_b   1.000
_cell.length_c   1.000
_cell.angle_alpha   90.00
_cell.angle_beta   90.00
_cell.angle_gamma   90.00
#
_symmetry.space_group_name_H-M   'P 1'
#
loop_
_entity.id
_entity.type
_entity.pdbx_description
1 polymer ?
#
loop_
_entity_poly.entity_id
_entity_poly.type
_entity_poly.pdbx_seq_one_letter_code
_entity_poly.pdbx_strand_id
1 'polypeptide(L)'
;MSRPVFSFRPNLENPEHVRAWEILKRVPEGQKNRFLVQAILQKDQARYLEKMIRKAVRRELEGIRPEKRYVSVEPEVPGAEIQEPKIPDQMLDFLFQIE
;
A
#
# COMPACT_ATOMS: atom_id res chain seq x y z
N MET A 1 5.38 21.63 36.53
CA MET A 1 5.90 21.51 35.15
C MET A 1 5.11 22.46 34.25
N SER A 2 5.79 23.33 33.49
CA SER A 2 5.12 24.19 32.50
C SER A 2 4.80 23.38 31.25
N ARG A 3 3.58 23.52 30.72
CA ARG A 3 3.18 22.86 29.48
C ARG A 3 3.73 23.64 28.29
N PRO A 4 4.37 23.00 27.31
CA PRO A 4 4.82 23.69 26.11
C PRO A 4 3.61 24.25 25.36
N VAL A 5 3.69 25.52 24.97
CA VAL A 5 2.65 26.22 24.22
C VAL A 5 3.03 26.21 22.74
N PHE A 6 2.23 25.53 21.93
CA PHE A 6 2.37 25.53 20.48
C PHE A 6 1.34 26.48 19.88
N SER A 7 1.80 27.44 19.06
CA SER A 7 0.91 28.34 18.31
C SER A 7 0.94 27.97 16.84
N PHE A 8 -0.23 27.73 16.25
CA PHE A 8 -0.34 27.56 14.80
C PHE A 8 -0.19 28.92 14.10
N ARG A 9 0.81 29.04 13.22
CA ARG A 9 1.09 30.23 12.41
C ARG A 9 0.96 29.83 10.94
N PRO A 10 -0.20 30.06 10.29
CA PRO A 10 -0.38 29.69 8.89
C PRO A 10 0.57 30.50 8.00
N ASN A 11 1.24 29.83 7.06
CA ASN A 11 1.98 30.49 5.99
C ASN A 11 1.00 30.68 4.82
N LEU A 12 0.79 31.92 4.37
CA LEU A 12 -0.15 32.25 3.30
C LEU A 12 0.34 31.78 1.92
N GLU A 13 1.63 31.46 1.78
CA GLU A 13 2.20 30.88 0.56
C GLU A 13 1.89 29.37 0.45
N ASN A 14 1.62 28.69 1.57
CA ASN A 14 1.32 27.26 1.57
C ASN A 14 -0.20 27.03 1.49
N PRO A 15 -0.72 26.43 0.39
CA PRO A 15 -2.15 26.21 0.22
C PRO A 15 -2.75 25.29 1.28
N GLU A 16 -1.97 24.36 1.86
CA GLU A 16 -2.44 23.50 2.94
C GLU A 16 -2.63 24.28 4.25
N HIS A 17 -1.72 25.21 4.56
CA HIS A 17 -1.85 26.08 5.74
C HIS A 17 -3.06 27.00 5.61
N VAL A 18 -3.30 27.53 4.39
CA VAL A 18 -4.50 28.33 4.10
C VAL A 18 -5.77 27.52 4.32
N ARG A 19 -5.86 26.30 3.76
CA ARG A 19 -7.01 25.41 3.98
C ARG A 19 -7.20 25.04 5.45
N ALA A 20 -6.12 24.68 6.15
CA ALA A 20 -6.17 24.37 7.58
C ALA A 20 -6.65 25.58 8.40
N TRP A 21 -6.21 26.79 8.03
CA TRP A 21 -6.66 28.04 8.65
C TRP A 21 -8.15 28.31 8.42
N GLU A 22 -8.65 28.08 7.21
CA GLU A 22 -10.08 28.20 6.91
C GLU A 22 -10.94 27.24 7.72
N ILE A 23 -10.50 25.98 7.87
CA ILE A 23 -11.17 25.00 8.72
C ILE A 23 -11.17 25.48 10.18
N LEU A 24 -10.01 25.89 10.70
CA LEU A 24 -9.89 26.37 12.09
C LEU A 24 -10.75 27.61 12.38
N LYS A 25 -10.93 28.51 11.41
CA LYS A 25 -11.82 29.67 11.55
C LYS A 25 -13.29 29.29 11.73
N ARG A 26 -13.72 28.13 11.22
CA ARG A 26 -15.10 27.62 11.37
C ARG A 26 -15.34 26.93 12.71
N VAL A 27 -14.28 26.60 13.46
CA VAL A 27 -14.40 25.95 14.76
C VAL A 27 -14.81 26.98 15.82
N PRO A 28 -15.83 26.70 16.64
CA PRO A 28 -16.26 27.59 17.71
C PRO A 28 -15.12 28.00 18.66
N GLU A 29 -15.22 29.21 19.19
CA GLU A 29 -14.32 29.74 20.21
C GLU A 29 -14.29 28.80 21.43
N GLY A 30 -13.11 28.57 22.00
CA GLY A 30 -12.90 27.60 23.09
C GLY A 30 -12.80 26.13 22.67
N GLN A 31 -13.15 25.77 21.43
CA GLN A 31 -13.07 24.37 20.95
C GLN A 31 -11.86 24.10 20.03
N LYS A 32 -11.15 25.14 19.59
CA LYS A 32 -10.02 25.05 18.65
C LYS A 32 -8.91 24.08 19.12
N ASN A 33 -8.54 24.12 20.40
CA ASN A 33 -7.51 23.23 20.94
C ASN A 33 -7.95 21.76 20.93
N ARG A 34 -9.20 21.48 21.33
CA ARG A 34 -9.76 20.11 21.30
C ARG A 34 -9.82 19.59 19.86
N PHE A 35 -10.26 20.44 18.93
CA PHE A 35 -10.29 20.12 17.50
C PHE A 35 -8.89 19.76 16.98
N LEU A 36 -7.87 20.56 17.30
CA LEU A 36 -6.49 20.29 16.90
C LEU A 36 -5.98 18.95 17.45
N VAL A 37 -6.22 18.66 18.74
CA VAL A 37 -5.83 17.39 19.35
C VAL A 37 -6.51 16.22 18.63
N GLN A 38 -7.80 16.32 18.35
CA GLN A 38 -8.53 15.28 17.64
C GLN A 38 -8.02 15.09 16.22
N ALA A 39 -7.74 16.17 15.48
CA ALA A 39 -7.21 16.10 14.13
C ALA A 39 -5.84 15.41 14.06
N ILE A 40 -4.95 15.66 15.03
CA ILE A 40 -3.65 14.98 15.13
C ILE A 40 -3.84 13.48 15.35
N LEU A 41 -4.65 13.11 16.34
CA LEU A 41 -4.91 11.70 16.65
C LEU A 41 -5.56 10.96 15.47
N GLN A 42 -6.51 11.60 14.79
CA GLN A 42 -7.17 11.05 13.60
C GLN A 42 -6.18 10.85 12.44
N LYS A 43 -5.25 11.79 12.21
CA LYS A 43 -4.23 11.67 11.17
C LYS A 43 -3.32 10.47 11.41
N ASP A 44 -2.89 10.25 12.65
CA ASP A 44 -2.06 9.10 13.01
C ASP A 44 -2.83 7.79 12.90
N GLN A 45 -4.09 7.76 13.35
CA GLN A 45 -4.96 6.60 13.20
C GLN A 45 -5.22 6.25 11.74
N ALA A 46 -5.47 7.24 10.89
CA ALA A 46 -5.69 7.05 9.45
C ALA A 46 -4.45 6.44 8.77
N ARG A 47 -3.25 6.95 9.10
CA ARG A 47 -1.98 6.37 8.60
C ARG A 47 -1.79 4.93 9.04
N TYR A 48 -2.10 4.62 10.29
CA TYR A 48 -2.03 3.25 10.79
C TYR A 48 -3.01 2.34 10.05
N LEU A 49 -4.26 2.78 9.86
CA LEU A 49 -5.28 2.02 9.17
C LEU A 49 -4.91 1.77 7.70
N GLU A 50 -4.41 2.78 6.99
CA GLU A 50 -3.92 2.65 5.61
C GLU A 50 -2.84 1.56 5.50
N LYS A 51 -1.86 1.56 6.42
CA LYS A 51 -0.83 0.53 6.49
C LYS A 51 -1.42 -0.87 6.70
N MET A 52 -2.39 -0.99 7.60
CA MET A 52 -3.04 -2.27 7.90
C MET A 52 -3.85 -2.79 6.71
N ILE A 53 -4.63 -1.92 6.05
CA ILE A 53 -5.39 -2.27 4.84
C ILE A 53 -4.44 -2.72 3.74
N ARG A 54 -3.35 -1.98 3.48
CA ARG A 54 -2.37 -2.34 2.45
C ARG A 54 -1.74 -3.70 2.72
N LYS A 55 -1.45 -4.02 3.99
CA LYS A 55 -0.94 -5.33 4.41
C LYS A 55 -1.98 -6.44 4.20
N ALA A 56 -3.23 -6.19 4.60
CA ALA A 56 -4.32 -7.14 4.44
C ALA A 56 -4.54 -7.44 2.95
N VAL A 57 -4.71 -6.41 2.11
CA VAL A 57 -4.90 -6.56 0.66
C VAL A 57 -3.72 -7.31 0.02
N ARG A 58 -2.48 -7.02 0.42
CA ARG A 58 -1.31 -7.75 -0.10
C ARG A 58 -1.36 -9.24 0.25
N ARG A 59 -1.69 -9.57 1.50
CA ARG A 59 -1.81 -10.97 1.95
C ARG A 59 -2.91 -11.69 1.17
N GLU A 60 -4.07 -11.06 0.97
CA GLU A 60 -5.15 -11.65 0.18
C GLU A 60 -4.70 -11.88 -1.27
N LEU A 61 -4.02 -10.92 -1.90
CA LEU A 61 -3.48 -11.07 -3.25
C LEU A 61 -2.38 -12.15 -3.34
N GLU A 62 -1.59 -12.37 -2.29
CA GLU A 62 -0.60 -13.45 -2.23
C GLU A 62 -1.28 -14.82 -2.11
N GLY A 63 -2.36 -14.96 -1.33
CA GLY A 63 -3.14 -16.18 -1.23
C GLY A 63 -3.96 -16.52 -2.49
N ILE A 64 -4.32 -15.50 -3.29
CA ILE A 64 -5.04 -15.66 -4.57
C ILE A 64 -4.08 -16.00 -5.72
N ARG A 65 -2.77 -15.79 -5.59
CA ARG A 65 -1.82 -16.29 -6.60
C ARG A 65 -1.83 -17.82 -6.49
N PRO A 66 -2.45 -18.59 -7.43
CA PRO A 66 -2.07 -19.98 -7.54
C PRO A 66 -0.57 -19.95 -7.74
N GLU A 67 0.14 -20.76 -6.95
CA GLU A 67 1.58 -20.75 -6.93
C GLU A 67 2.07 -20.68 -8.36
N LYS A 68 2.64 -19.52 -8.72
CA LYS A 68 3.63 -19.49 -9.77
C LYS A 68 4.80 -20.25 -9.17
N ARG A 69 4.64 -21.57 -9.18
CA ARG A 69 5.66 -22.59 -9.07
C ARG A 69 6.47 -22.42 -10.33
N TYR A 70 7.17 -21.29 -10.42
CA TYR A 70 8.45 -21.28 -11.07
C TYR A 70 9.22 -22.32 -10.26
N VAL A 71 9.29 -23.52 -10.82
CA VAL A 71 10.27 -24.51 -10.41
C VAL A 71 11.59 -23.75 -10.55
N SER A 72 12.10 -23.22 -9.43
CA SER A 72 13.48 -22.77 -9.35
C SER A 72 14.31 -24.03 -9.52
N VAL A 73 14.60 -24.36 -10.78
CA VAL A 73 15.82 -25.10 -11.08
C VAL A 73 16.92 -24.11 -10.73
N GLU A 74 17.54 -24.31 -9.57
CA GLU A 74 18.81 -23.66 -9.28
C GLU A 74 19.75 -23.90 -10.47
N PRO A 75 20.38 -22.86 -11.04
CA PRO A 75 21.47 -23.06 -11.97
C PRO A 75 22.71 -23.35 -11.13
N GLU A 76 22.77 -24.52 -10.52
CA GLU A 76 24.06 -25.13 -10.22
C GLU A 76 24.65 -25.49 -11.60
N VAL A 77 25.87 -25.01 -11.87
CA VAL A 77 26.70 -25.25 -13.06
C VAL A 77 26.58 -24.22 -14.22
N PRO A 78 27.62 -23.39 -14.45
CA PRO A 78 27.72 -22.58 -15.67
C PRO A 78 28.09 -23.47 -16.85
N GLY A 79 27.16 -23.67 -17.79
CA GLY A 79 27.41 -24.38 -19.05
C GLY A 79 26.28 -25.25 -19.59
N ALA A 80 25.14 -25.39 -18.88
CA ALA A 80 24.02 -26.18 -19.38
C ALA A 80 23.13 -25.35 -20.32
N GLU A 81 22.99 -25.81 -21.56
CA GLU A 81 22.02 -25.30 -22.54
C GLU A 81 20.62 -25.30 -21.93
N ILE A 82 19.93 -24.16 -22.02
CA ILE A 82 18.51 -24.04 -21.68
C ILE A 82 17.77 -24.93 -22.67
N GLN A 83 17.45 -26.16 -22.27
CA GLN A 83 16.55 -27.01 -23.04
C GLN A 83 15.18 -26.33 -23.03
N GLU A 84 14.75 -25.83 -24.19
CA GLU A 84 13.36 -25.46 -24.40
C GLU A 84 12.48 -26.63 -23.91
N PRO A 85 11.39 -26.37 -23.18
CA PRO A 85 10.50 -27.43 -22.74
C PRO A 85 9.95 -28.13 -23.98
N LYS A 86 10.55 -29.27 -24.35
CA LYS A 86 10.02 -30.15 -25.40
C LYS A 86 8.67 -30.65 -24.91
N ILE A 87 7.61 -30.07 -25.45
CA ILE A 87 6.24 -30.56 -25.27
C ILE A 87 6.25 -32.01 -25.78
N PRO A 88 5.96 -33.02 -24.94
CA PRO A 88 5.93 -34.41 -25.38
C PRO A 88 4.87 -34.59 -26.48
N ASP A 89 5.20 -35.32 -27.54
CA ASP A 89 4.29 -35.55 -28.68
C ASP A 89 2.93 -36.14 -28.24
N GLN A 90 2.93 -36.92 -27.16
CA GLN A 90 1.73 -37.46 -26.53
C GLN A 90 0.73 -36.38 -26.07
N MET A 91 1.21 -35.16 -25.79
CA MET A 91 0.34 -34.03 -25.48
C MET A 91 -0.29 -33.40 -26.72
N LEU A 92 0.08 -33.78 -27.95
CA LEU A 92 -0.47 -33.22 -29.18
C LEU A 92 -1.59 -34.08 -29.78
N ASP A 93 -1.82 -35.29 -29.25
CA ASP A 93 -2.83 -36.25 -29.73
C ASP A 93 -4.27 -35.69 -29.72
N PHE A 94 -4.56 -34.73 -28.82
CA PHE A 94 -5.90 -34.12 -28.73
C PHE A 94 -6.26 -33.27 -29.97
N LEU A 95 -5.27 -32.71 -30.67
CA LEU A 95 -5.50 -31.87 -31.85
C LEU A 95 -5.97 -32.71 -33.04
N PHE A 96 -5.54 -33.97 -33.11
CA PHE A 96 -5.90 -34.90 -34.16
C PHE A 96 -7.27 -35.56 -33.96
N GLN A 97 -7.94 -35.30 -32.82
CA GLN A 97 -9.30 -35.80 -32.54
C GLN A 97 -10.42 -34.82 -32.94
N ILE A 98 -10.07 -33.60 -33.40
CA ILE A 98 -11.04 -32.56 -33.77
C ILE A 98 -11.28 -32.50 -35.29
N GLU A 99 -10.59 -33.32 -36.09
CA GLU A 99 -10.81 -33.51 -37.53
C GLU A 99 -11.68 -34.75 -37.81
#